data_AF-A0A920REA7-F1
#
_entry.id   AF-A0A920REA7-F1
#
_cell.length_a   1.000
_cell.length_b   1.000
_cell.length_c   1.000
_cell.angle_alpha   90.00
_cell.angle_beta   90.00
_cell.angle_gamma   90.00
#
_symmetry.space_group_name_H-M   'P 1'
#
loop_
_entity.id
_entity.type
_entity.pdbx_description
1 polymer ?
#
loop_
_entity_poly.entity_id
_entity_poly.type
_entity_poly.pdbx_seq_one_letter_code
_entity_poly.pdbx_strand_id
1 'polypeptide(L)'
;MAGDQQAALIGQSCFKPGMVKSTYGTGAFAMLNTGITPVTSTTRLLTPIAYRFDGIPTYALEGSLFIAGAALQWLRDELGVIENAAASETLAAAMPSNEGVYFVPAFTGLGAPHWDPHARGAVFGITRGTGANALTRAAIESVCYQTVDLLTAMSTDYPERFMQSAWMAVWRTMRGSFSFSQTSPEHPSSAPL
;
A
#
# COMPACT_ATOMS: atom_id res chain seq x y z
N MET A 1 15.00 -15.83 13.08
CA MET A 1 15.18 -15.11 11.79
C MET A 1 13.81 -14.73 11.28
N ALA A 2 13.64 -13.53 10.72
CA ALA A 2 12.38 -13.04 10.14
C ALA A 2 12.65 -12.56 8.71
N GLY A 3 11.65 -12.68 7.82
CA GLY A 3 11.69 -12.03 6.51
C GLY A 3 11.64 -10.50 6.64
N ASP A 4 11.94 -9.79 5.55
CA ASP A 4 11.94 -8.32 5.52
C ASP A 4 10.59 -7.72 5.90
N GLN A 5 9.48 -8.26 5.37
CA GLN A 5 8.14 -7.78 5.64
C GLN A 5 7.71 -8.05 7.08
N GLN A 6 8.03 -9.24 7.60
CA GLN A 6 7.81 -9.64 9.00
C GLN A 6 8.66 -8.79 9.97
N ALA A 7 9.92 -8.53 9.63
CA ALA A 7 10.80 -7.66 10.41
C ALA A 7 10.28 -6.22 10.43
N ALA A 8 9.78 -5.70 9.32
CA ALA A 8 9.16 -4.38 9.26
C ALA A 8 7.88 -4.29 10.12
N LEU A 9 7.07 -5.36 10.18
CA LEU A 9 5.90 -5.43 11.07
C LEU A 9 6.31 -5.35 12.55
N ILE A 10 7.36 -6.06 12.94
CA ILE A 10 7.94 -5.99 14.28
C ILE A 10 8.52 -4.59 14.56
N GLY A 11 9.30 -4.05 13.62
CA GLY A 11 9.94 -2.74 13.76
C GLY A 11 8.96 -1.58 13.90
N GLN A 12 7.79 -1.69 13.27
CA GLN A 12 6.67 -0.74 13.43
C GLN A 12 5.80 -1.03 14.66
N SER A 13 6.22 -1.95 15.53
CA SER A 13 5.53 -2.32 16.77
C SER A 13 4.09 -2.79 16.55
N CYS A 14 3.80 -3.43 15.41
CA CYS A 14 2.48 -3.96 15.08
C CYS A 14 2.22 -5.29 15.82
N PHE A 15 2.15 -5.23 17.15
CA PHE A 15 2.04 -6.40 18.03
C PHE A 15 0.61 -6.78 18.43
N LYS A 16 -0.36 -5.92 18.13
CA LYS A 16 -1.78 -6.17 18.47
C LYS A 16 -2.56 -6.58 17.21
N PRO A 17 -3.51 -7.53 17.33
CA PRO A 17 -4.41 -7.86 16.23
C PRO A 17 -5.14 -6.60 15.74
N GLY A 18 -5.25 -6.44 14.41
CA GLY A 18 -5.83 -5.26 13.79
C GLY A 18 -4.82 -4.17 13.40
N MET A 19 -3.58 -4.24 13.91
CA MET A 19 -2.51 -3.34 13.48
C MET A 19 -2.03 -3.73 12.09
N VAL A 20 -1.94 -2.74 11.20
CA VAL A 20 -1.45 -2.89 9.83
C VAL A 20 -0.18 -2.10 9.64
N LYS A 21 0.72 -2.62 8.82
CA LYS A 21 1.83 -1.87 8.24
C LYS A 21 1.75 -1.94 6.73
N SER A 22 2.29 -0.92 6.08
CA SER A 22 2.59 -0.94 4.65
C SER A 22 4.01 -0.44 4.41
N THR A 23 4.66 -0.98 3.38
CA THR A 23 6.02 -0.60 2.97
C THR A 23 5.99 -0.31 1.48
N TYR A 24 6.48 0.87 1.10
CA TYR A 24 6.49 1.34 -0.29
C TYR A 24 7.93 1.46 -0.78
N GLY A 25 8.25 0.73 -1.84
CA GLY A 25 9.51 0.75 -2.56
C GLY A 25 9.24 0.52 -4.04
N THR A 26 10.08 -0.29 -4.72
CA THR A 26 9.83 -0.71 -6.12
C THR A 26 8.44 -1.32 -6.29
N GLY A 27 8.06 -2.24 -5.39
CA GLY A 27 6.68 -2.67 -5.14
C GLY A 27 6.18 -2.17 -3.79
N ALA A 28 4.99 -2.58 -3.38
CA ALA A 28 4.47 -2.29 -2.06
C ALA A 28 3.89 -3.55 -1.41
N PHE A 29 4.01 -3.63 -0.09
CA PHE A 29 3.56 -4.78 0.69
C PHE A 29 2.82 -4.27 1.90
N ALA A 30 1.65 -4.85 2.18
CA ALA A 30 0.92 -4.61 3.41
C ALA A 30 0.81 -5.90 4.21
N MET A 31 0.91 -5.78 5.53
CA MET A 31 0.69 -6.89 6.46
C MET A 31 -0.21 -6.42 7.60
N LEU A 32 -1.27 -7.18 7.86
CA LEU A 32 -2.21 -7.00 8.95
C LEU A 32 -1.99 -8.10 9.99
N ASN A 33 -1.69 -7.74 11.23
CA ASN A 33 -1.57 -8.69 12.33
C ASN A 33 -2.96 -9.27 12.69
N THR A 34 -3.10 -10.59 12.69
CA THR A 34 -4.36 -11.29 13.03
C THR A 34 -4.32 -12.05 14.35
N GLY A 35 -3.22 -11.92 15.12
CA GLY A 35 -3.04 -12.60 16.39
C GLY A 35 -2.69 -14.08 16.25
N ILE A 36 -3.07 -14.88 17.24
CA ILE A 36 -2.70 -16.30 17.31
C ILE A 36 -3.57 -17.22 16.44
N THR A 37 -4.62 -16.67 15.84
CA THR A 37 -5.54 -17.42 14.98
C THR A 37 -5.27 -17.05 13.51
N PRO A 38 -4.95 -18.03 12.65
CA PRO A 38 -4.80 -17.78 11.22
C PRO A 38 -6.16 -17.44 10.60
N VAL A 39 -6.18 -16.50 9.67
CA VAL A 39 -7.38 -16.11 8.92
C VAL A 39 -7.29 -16.68 7.52
N THR A 40 -8.26 -17.51 7.12
CA THR A 40 -8.34 -17.97 5.73
C THR A 40 -8.92 -16.85 4.86
N SER A 41 -8.14 -16.35 3.91
CA SER A 41 -8.59 -15.28 3.04
C SER A 41 -9.65 -15.73 2.04
N THR A 42 -10.70 -14.92 1.88
CA THR A 42 -11.70 -15.02 0.81
C THR A 42 -11.40 -14.04 -0.34
N THR A 43 -10.56 -13.04 -0.08
CA THR A 43 -10.12 -12.01 -1.05
C THR A 43 -8.75 -12.27 -1.66
N ARG A 44 -8.28 -13.52 -1.59
CA ARG A 44 -7.02 -14.02 -2.18
C ARG A 44 -5.76 -13.40 -1.56
N LEU A 45 -5.81 -12.99 -0.31
CA LEU A 45 -4.63 -12.61 0.48
C LEU A 45 -3.88 -13.86 0.97
N LEU A 46 -2.62 -13.67 1.34
CA LEU A 46 -1.78 -14.71 1.92
C LEU A 46 -1.93 -14.69 3.45
N THR A 47 -1.82 -15.87 4.09
CA THR A 47 -1.90 -16.00 5.55
C THR A 47 -0.61 -16.56 6.13
N PRO A 48 0.49 -15.79 6.14
CA PRO A 48 1.76 -16.25 6.68
C PRO A 48 1.78 -16.22 8.22
N ILE A 49 2.80 -16.86 8.79
CA ILE A 49 3.25 -16.55 10.14
C ILE A 49 3.93 -15.17 10.10
N ALA A 50 3.46 -14.24 10.91
CA ALA A 50 4.03 -12.90 11.07
C ALA A 50 5.31 -12.95 11.90
N TYR A 51 5.23 -13.55 13.10
CA TYR A 51 6.36 -13.74 13.99
C TYR A 51 6.04 -14.80 15.03
N ARG A 52 7.04 -15.20 15.81
CA ARG A 52 6.89 -16.14 16.93
C ARG A 52 7.67 -15.62 18.11
N PHE A 53 6.97 -15.34 19.21
CA PHE A 53 7.57 -15.00 20.50
C PHE A 53 7.24 -16.12 21.48
N ASP A 54 8.25 -16.56 22.24
CA ASP A 54 8.13 -17.64 23.24
C ASP A 54 7.43 -18.91 22.73
N GLY A 55 7.69 -19.28 21.47
CA GLY A 55 7.07 -20.44 20.83
C GLY A 55 5.65 -20.22 20.30
N ILE A 56 4.99 -19.11 20.63
CA ILE A 56 3.61 -18.80 20.23
C ILE A 56 3.62 -18.08 18.87
N PRO A 57 3.05 -18.68 17.80
CA PRO A 57 2.96 -18.02 16.51
C PRO A 57 1.91 -16.92 16.54
N THR A 58 2.24 -15.79 15.92
CA THR A 58 1.28 -14.77 15.49
C THR A 58 1.20 -14.81 13.96
N TYR A 59 0.00 -14.73 13.43
CA TYR A 59 -0.30 -14.75 11.99
C TYR A 59 -0.57 -13.36 11.46
N ALA A 60 -0.53 -13.23 10.14
CA ALA A 60 -0.94 -12.04 9.43
C ALA A 60 -1.79 -12.36 8.20
N LEU A 61 -2.52 -11.37 7.72
CA LEU A 61 -2.92 -11.28 6.32
C LEU A 61 -1.90 -10.42 5.57
N GLU A 62 -1.46 -10.90 4.43
CA GLU A 62 -0.46 -10.25 3.59
C GLU A 62 -0.97 -10.10 2.15
N GLY A 63 -0.68 -8.95 1.56
CA GLY A 63 -0.80 -8.78 0.12
C GLY A 63 0.24 -7.81 -0.43
N SER A 64 0.50 -7.96 -1.72
CA SER A 64 1.59 -7.28 -2.42
C SER A 64 1.12 -6.63 -3.70
N LEU A 65 1.58 -5.41 -3.93
CA LEU A 65 1.53 -4.68 -5.18
C LEU A 65 2.91 -4.81 -5.84
N PHE A 66 3.01 -5.45 -7.00
CA PHE A 66 4.31 -5.68 -7.63
C PHE A 66 4.98 -4.38 -8.09
N ILE A 67 4.19 -3.42 -8.54
CA ILE A 67 4.66 -2.14 -9.08
C ILE A 67 4.06 -1.00 -8.26
N ALA A 68 4.93 -0.30 -7.52
CA ALA A 68 4.63 0.94 -6.81
C ALA A 68 5.60 2.03 -7.27
N GLY A 69 6.74 2.19 -6.59
CA GLY A 69 7.80 3.13 -6.99
C GLY A 69 8.42 2.83 -8.35
N ALA A 70 8.36 1.58 -8.81
CA ALA A 70 8.77 1.20 -10.16
C ALA A 70 7.95 1.93 -11.26
N ALA A 71 6.71 2.33 -11.00
CA ALA A 71 5.93 3.13 -11.95
C ALA A 71 6.57 4.50 -12.19
N LEU A 72 7.04 5.16 -11.12
CA LEU A 72 7.74 6.44 -11.22
C LEU A 72 9.13 6.30 -11.82
N GLN A 73 9.85 5.22 -11.48
CA GLN A 73 11.13 4.90 -12.11
C GLN A 73 10.97 4.70 -13.62
N TRP A 74 9.94 3.98 -14.05
CA TRP A 74 9.63 3.79 -15.46
C TRP A 74 9.31 5.10 -16.19
N LEU A 75 8.50 5.99 -15.58
CA LEU A 75 8.25 7.32 -16.14
C LEU A 75 9.54 8.15 -16.33
N ARG A 76 10.50 8.01 -15.41
CA ARG A 76 11.78 8.71 -15.46
C ARG A 76 12.71 8.10 -16.49
N ASP A 77 13.00 6.82 -16.35
CA ASP A 77 14.11 6.14 -17.02
C ASP A 77 13.75 5.74 -18.45
N GLU A 78 12.50 5.32 -18.69
CA GLU A 78 12.09 4.76 -19.99
C GLU A 78 11.30 5.76 -20.83
N LEU A 79 10.40 6.54 -20.22
CA LEU A 79 9.60 7.53 -20.95
C LEU A 79 10.18 8.94 -20.94
N GLY A 80 11.13 9.25 -20.04
CA GLY A 80 11.67 10.60 -19.87
C GLY A 80 10.62 11.66 -19.51
N VAL A 81 9.51 11.25 -18.87
CA VAL A 81 8.38 12.12 -18.52
C VAL A 81 8.68 12.98 -17.30
N ILE A 82 9.50 12.47 -16.38
CA ILE A 82 9.95 13.18 -15.18
C ILE A 82 11.48 13.10 -15.08
N GLU A 83 12.10 14.15 -14.53
CA GLU A 83 13.56 14.19 -14.36
C GLU A 83 14.04 13.32 -13.19
N ASN A 84 13.29 13.32 -12.10
CA ASN A 84 13.59 12.56 -10.90
C ASN A 84 12.32 12.29 -10.08
N ALA A 85 12.41 11.33 -9.15
CA ALA A 85 11.28 10.95 -8.32
C ALA A 85 10.83 12.06 -7.35
N ALA A 86 11.71 12.99 -6.96
CA ALA A 86 11.29 14.11 -6.10
C ALA A 86 10.40 15.11 -6.85
N ALA A 87 10.65 15.30 -8.15
CA ALA A 87 9.83 16.16 -9.00
C ALA A 87 8.40 15.64 -9.18
N SER A 88 8.15 14.33 -9.02
CA SER A 88 6.83 13.77 -9.26
C SER A 88 5.76 14.31 -8.31
N GLU A 89 6.11 14.60 -7.05
CA GLU A 89 5.17 15.15 -6.08
C GLU A 89 4.76 16.58 -6.45
N THR A 90 5.72 17.42 -6.86
CA THR A 90 5.44 18.78 -7.33
C THR A 90 4.56 18.77 -8.57
N LEU A 91 4.86 17.92 -9.55
CA LEU A 91 4.08 17.81 -10.79
C LEU A 91 2.67 17.31 -10.53
N ALA A 92 2.51 16.33 -9.63
CA ALA A 92 1.19 15.84 -9.23
C ALA A 92 0.39 16.89 -8.45
N ALA A 93 1.02 17.60 -7.51
CA ALA A 93 0.36 18.64 -6.71
C ALA A 93 -0.05 19.87 -7.52
N ALA A 94 0.63 20.14 -8.63
CA ALA A 94 0.27 21.23 -9.54
C ALA A 94 -1.06 21.00 -10.30
N MET A 95 -1.57 19.77 -10.32
CA MET A 95 -2.83 19.45 -10.96
C MET A 95 -4.00 19.39 -9.96
N PRO A 96 -5.14 20.04 -10.26
CA PRO A 96 -6.31 20.00 -9.40
C PRO A 96 -7.02 18.62 -9.41
N SER A 97 -6.83 17.82 -10.46
CA SER A 97 -7.36 16.46 -10.60
C SER A 97 -6.50 15.63 -11.58
N ASN A 98 -6.83 14.36 -11.76
CA ASN A 98 -6.19 13.51 -12.78
C ASN A 98 -6.78 13.70 -14.20
N GLU A 99 -7.76 14.59 -14.36
CA GLU A 99 -8.43 14.87 -15.65
C GLU A 99 -9.00 13.62 -16.34
N GLY A 100 -9.34 12.58 -15.56
CA GLY A 100 -9.86 11.31 -16.07
C GLY A 100 -8.79 10.34 -16.57
N VAL A 101 -7.50 10.67 -16.41
CA VAL A 101 -6.39 9.79 -16.78
C VAL A 101 -6.13 8.79 -15.65
N TYR A 102 -6.18 7.50 -15.99
CA TYR A 102 -5.90 6.41 -15.06
C TYR A 102 -4.75 5.57 -15.58
N PHE A 103 -3.86 5.18 -14.68
CA PHE A 103 -2.78 4.25 -14.98
C PHE A 103 -2.94 2.96 -14.18
N VAL A 104 -2.85 1.83 -14.85
CA VAL A 104 -2.77 0.49 -14.26
C VAL A 104 -1.35 -0.02 -14.49
N PRO A 105 -0.45 0.02 -13.49
CA PRO A 105 0.97 -0.27 -13.68
C PRO A 105 1.30 -1.78 -13.62
N ALA A 106 0.56 -2.61 -14.37
CA ALA A 106 0.72 -4.07 -14.35
C ALA A 106 1.86 -4.56 -15.25
N PHE A 107 3.08 -4.00 -15.13
CA PHE A 107 4.21 -4.33 -16.01
C PHE A 107 4.56 -5.83 -16.02
N THR A 108 4.39 -6.49 -14.88
CA THR A 108 4.64 -7.92 -14.69
C THR A 108 3.40 -8.65 -14.19
N GLY A 109 2.21 -8.16 -14.53
CA GLY A 109 0.94 -8.64 -13.96
C GLY A 109 0.48 -7.83 -12.73
N LEU A 110 -0.70 -8.20 -12.23
CA LEU A 110 -1.30 -7.62 -11.03
C LEU A 110 -1.11 -8.54 -9.83
N GLY A 111 -0.71 -7.95 -8.71
CA GLY A 111 -0.63 -8.61 -7.41
C GLY A 111 -1.99 -8.72 -6.73
N ALA A 112 -1.98 -8.72 -5.40
CA ALA A 112 -3.21 -8.77 -4.61
C ALA A 112 -4.09 -7.53 -4.84
N PRO A 113 -5.43 -7.67 -4.79
CA PRO A 113 -6.20 -8.91 -4.62
C PRO A 113 -6.47 -9.67 -5.94
N HIS A 114 -6.00 -9.16 -7.08
CA HIS A 114 -6.36 -9.69 -8.40
C HIS A 114 -5.66 -11.00 -8.75
N TRP A 115 -4.33 -11.05 -8.55
CA TRP A 115 -3.44 -12.16 -8.91
C TRP A 115 -3.56 -12.59 -10.38
N ASP A 116 -3.42 -11.62 -11.27
CA ASP A 116 -3.45 -11.86 -12.71
C ASP A 116 -2.04 -11.69 -13.30
N PRO A 117 -1.32 -12.79 -13.60
CA PRO A 117 0.02 -12.71 -14.20
C PRO A 117 0.00 -12.31 -15.69
N HIS A 118 -1.16 -12.36 -16.33
CA HIS A 118 -1.32 -12.02 -17.75
C HIS A 118 -1.72 -10.56 -17.97
N ALA A 119 -2.20 -9.87 -16.94
CA ALA A 119 -2.44 -8.43 -16.97
C ALA A 119 -1.18 -7.66 -17.41
N ARG A 120 -1.37 -6.55 -18.12
CA ARG A 120 -0.29 -5.68 -18.63
C ARG A 120 -0.58 -4.22 -18.33
N GLY A 121 0.48 -3.42 -18.30
CA GLY A 121 0.41 -1.99 -18.07
C GLY A 121 -0.54 -1.31 -19.06
N ALA A 122 -1.44 -0.45 -18.58
CA ALA A 122 -2.42 0.23 -19.41
C ALA A 122 -2.73 1.63 -18.89
N VAL A 123 -2.85 2.60 -19.80
CA VAL A 123 -3.27 3.98 -19.50
C VAL A 123 -4.61 4.24 -20.19
N PHE A 124 -5.58 4.77 -19.45
CA PHE A 124 -6.92 5.08 -19.93
C PHE A 124 -7.24 6.56 -19.76
N GLY A 125 -8.23 7.06 -20.52
CA GLY A 125 -8.71 8.44 -20.41
C GLY A 125 -7.83 9.50 -21.05
N ILE A 126 -6.91 9.11 -21.94
CA ILE A 126 -6.06 10.04 -22.67
C ILE A 126 -6.91 10.93 -23.58
N THR A 127 -6.68 12.24 -23.49
CA THR A 127 -7.19 13.25 -24.42
C THR A 127 -6.03 13.98 -25.10
N ARG A 128 -6.32 14.87 -26.04
CA ARG A 128 -5.29 15.71 -26.68
C ARG A 128 -4.51 16.58 -25.68
N GLY A 129 -5.11 16.92 -24.54
CA GLY A 129 -4.47 17.74 -23.50
C GLY A 129 -3.60 16.95 -22.53
N THR A 130 -3.63 15.61 -22.57
CA THR A 130 -2.88 14.77 -21.64
C THR A 130 -1.37 14.93 -21.86
N GLY A 131 -0.66 15.38 -20.82
CA GLY A 131 0.78 15.58 -20.84
C GLY A 131 1.49 14.95 -19.63
N ALA A 132 2.75 15.35 -19.43
CA ALA A 132 3.63 14.79 -18.40
C ALA A 132 3.04 14.87 -16.98
N ASN A 133 2.42 16.01 -16.62
CA ASN A 133 1.82 16.19 -15.30
C ASN A 133 0.70 15.17 -15.06
N ALA A 134 -0.18 14.96 -16.05
CA ALA A 134 -1.31 14.05 -15.94
C ALA A 134 -0.85 12.59 -15.83
N LEU A 135 0.15 12.19 -16.62
CA LEU A 135 0.74 10.84 -16.52
C LEU A 135 1.44 10.61 -15.18
N THR A 136 2.16 11.62 -14.68
CA THR A 136 2.83 11.57 -13.37
C THR A 136 1.82 11.47 -12.24
N ARG A 137 0.76 12.27 -12.29
CA ARG A 137 -0.34 12.23 -11.32
C ARG A 137 -1.04 10.87 -11.34
N ALA A 138 -1.38 10.36 -12.52
CA ALA A 138 -2.00 9.05 -12.67
C ALA A 138 -1.12 7.91 -12.14
N ALA A 139 0.21 8.01 -12.29
CA ALA A 139 1.13 7.03 -11.71
C ALA A 139 1.14 7.04 -10.19
N ILE A 140 1.19 8.20 -9.55
CA ILE A 140 1.10 8.30 -8.09
C ILE A 140 -0.25 7.77 -7.59
N GLU A 141 -1.33 8.22 -8.21
CA GLU A 141 -2.68 7.79 -7.83
C GLU A 141 -2.89 6.29 -8.04
N SER A 142 -2.28 5.67 -9.04
CA SER A 142 -2.37 4.22 -9.27
C SER A 142 -1.86 3.39 -8.08
N VAL A 143 -0.82 3.87 -7.38
CA VAL A 143 -0.30 3.21 -6.17
C VAL A 143 -1.28 3.38 -5.02
N CYS A 144 -1.90 4.55 -4.90
CA CYS A 144 -2.92 4.83 -3.91
C CYS A 144 -4.17 3.97 -4.12
N TYR A 145 -4.67 3.86 -5.35
CA TYR A 145 -5.83 3.03 -5.69
C TYR A 145 -5.57 1.55 -5.40
N GLN A 146 -4.44 1.01 -5.84
CA GLN A 146 -4.08 -0.38 -5.54
C GLN A 146 -3.90 -0.61 -4.02
N THR A 147 -3.43 0.39 -3.27
CA THR A 147 -3.40 0.30 -1.81
C THR A 147 -4.81 0.25 -1.23
N VAL A 148 -5.74 1.07 -1.73
CA VAL A 148 -7.16 1.03 -1.32
C VAL A 148 -7.74 -0.36 -1.58
N ASP A 149 -7.51 -0.94 -2.75
CA ASP A 149 -8.01 -2.28 -3.09
C ASP A 149 -7.47 -3.34 -2.11
N LEU A 150 -6.18 -3.25 -1.79
CA LEU A 150 -5.53 -4.14 -0.84
C LEU A 150 -6.07 -3.99 0.60
N LEU A 151 -6.25 -2.76 1.08
CA LEU A 151 -6.82 -2.53 2.41
C LEU A 151 -8.30 -2.92 2.48
N THR A 152 -9.05 -2.72 1.38
CA THR A 152 -10.44 -3.18 1.26
C THR A 152 -10.49 -4.70 1.42
N ALA A 153 -9.63 -5.42 0.69
CA ALA A 153 -9.50 -6.87 0.77
C ALA A 153 -9.19 -7.33 2.21
N MET A 154 -8.21 -6.69 2.87
CA MET A 154 -7.88 -6.98 4.26
C MET A 154 -9.03 -6.74 5.23
N SER A 155 -9.75 -5.62 5.06
CA SER A 155 -10.91 -5.29 5.90
C SER A 155 -12.09 -6.23 5.69
N THR A 156 -12.23 -6.79 4.48
CA THR A 156 -13.26 -7.78 4.15
C THR A 156 -12.97 -9.11 4.83
N ASP A 157 -11.71 -9.56 4.82
CA ASP A 157 -11.31 -10.81 5.46
C ASP A 157 -11.15 -10.71 6.99
N TYR A 158 -10.97 -9.50 7.53
CA TYR A 158 -10.78 -9.28 8.97
C TYR A 158 -11.53 -8.06 9.53
N PRO A 159 -12.88 -8.06 9.48
CA PRO A 159 -13.69 -6.86 9.76
C PRO A 159 -13.70 -6.43 11.23
N GLU A 160 -13.66 -7.36 12.18
CA GLU A 160 -13.93 -7.09 13.60
C GLU A 160 -12.92 -6.15 14.28
N ARG A 161 -11.69 -6.10 13.76
CA ARG A 161 -10.57 -5.36 14.38
C ARG A 161 -9.74 -4.55 13.39
N PHE A 162 -10.21 -4.38 12.16
CA PHE A 162 -9.49 -3.57 11.19
C PHE A 162 -9.49 -2.10 11.63
N MET A 163 -8.32 -1.54 11.94
CA MET A 163 -8.23 -0.17 12.42
C MET A 163 -8.51 0.86 11.31
N GLN A 164 -9.32 1.87 11.61
CA GLN A 164 -9.55 3.04 10.73
C GLN A 164 -8.27 3.81 10.40
N SER A 165 -7.21 3.68 11.20
CA SER A 165 -5.91 4.33 10.94
C SER A 165 -5.26 3.89 9.63
N ALA A 166 -5.55 2.67 9.17
CA ALA A 166 -5.11 2.16 7.86
C ALA A 166 -5.63 3.06 6.72
N TRP A 167 -6.92 3.42 6.79
CA TRP A 167 -7.58 4.30 5.84
C TRP A 167 -7.04 5.73 5.88
N MET A 168 -6.72 6.23 7.08
CA MET A 168 -6.13 7.56 7.25
C MET A 168 -4.73 7.66 6.62
N ALA A 169 -3.94 6.59 6.64
CA ALA A 169 -2.62 6.57 6.00
C ALA A 169 -2.74 6.74 4.47
N VAL A 170 -3.65 6.00 3.84
CA VAL A 170 -3.94 6.14 2.40
C VAL A 170 -4.44 7.54 2.07
N TRP A 171 -5.33 8.08 2.89
CA TRP A 171 -5.85 9.43 2.72
C TRP A 171 -4.76 10.52 2.82
N ARG A 172 -3.76 10.36 3.69
CA ARG A 172 -2.62 11.29 3.80
C ARG A 172 -1.72 11.20 2.58
N THR A 173 -1.46 9.99 2.08
CA THR A 173 -0.70 9.77 0.84
C THR A 173 -1.40 10.40 -0.37
N MET A 174 -2.72 10.22 -0.48
CA MET A 174 -3.53 10.86 -1.54
C MET A 174 -3.54 12.40 -1.47
N ARG A 175 -3.21 12.99 -0.30
CA ARG A 175 -3.09 14.45 -0.11
C ARG A 175 -1.65 14.99 -0.28
N GLY A 176 -0.68 14.17 -0.72
CA GLY A 176 0.70 14.61 -0.92
C GLY A 176 1.50 14.72 0.39
N SER A 177 1.38 13.73 1.27
CA SER A 177 2.22 13.62 2.46
C SER A 177 2.79 12.21 2.57
N PHE A 178 3.90 11.97 1.87
CA PHE A 178 4.64 10.71 1.89
C PHE A 178 5.60 10.66 3.09
N SER A 179 5.08 10.47 4.30
CA SER A 179 5.89 10.03 5.44
C SER A 179 5.05 9.13 6.35
N PHE A 180 5.46 7.87 6.50
CA PHE A 180 4.78 6.89 7.33
C PHE A 180 5.71 6.37 8.45
N SER A 181 5.44 6.84 9.65
CA SER A 181 5.65 6.10 10.90
C SER A 181 4.60 6.60 11.89
N GLN A 182 3.67 5.76 12.35
CA GLN A 182 2.87 6.11 13.53
C GLN A 182 2.64 4.91 14.45
N THR A 183 3.10 5.11 15.68
CA THR A 183 2.76 4.38 16.90
C THR A 183 1.30 4.65 17.30
N SER A 184 0.67 3.64 17.91
CA SER A 184 -0.73 3.61 18.37
C SER A 184 -1.15 4.84 19.20
N PRO A 185 -2.43 5.30 19.15
CA PRO A 185 -2.94 6.23 20.15
C PRO A 185 -2.95 5.54 21.51
N GLU A 186 -2.17 6.06 22.47
CA GLU A 186 -2.29 5.66 23.85
C GLU A 186 -3.72 5.92 24.33
N HIS A 187 -4.38 4.86 24.80
CA HIS A 187 -5.55 5.02 25.65
C HIS A 187 -5.04 5.66 26.96
N PRO A 188 -5.58 6.80 27.43
CA PRO A 188 -5.16 7.35 28.70
C PRO A 188 -5.48 6.32 29.78
N SER A 189 -4.44 5.74 30.36
CA SER A 189 -4.54 4.96 31.58
C SER A 189 -5.09 5.89 32.65
N SER A 190 -6.24 5.52 33.23
CA SER A 190 -6.65 6.01 34.53
C SER A 190 -5.53 5.67 35.51
N ALA A 191 -4.86 6.70 36.02
CA ALA A 191 -3.92 6.60 37.13
C ALA A 191 -4.67 6.14 38.39
N PRO A 192 -4.06 5.29 39.24
CA PRO A 192 -4.64 4.93 40.52
C PRO A 192 -4.47 6.08 41.51
N LEU A 193 -5.55 6.41 42.21
CA LEU A 193 -5.53 6.95 43.57
C LEU A 193 -6.27 5.95 44.47
#